data_AF-A0A1Q3HFL8-F1
#
_entry.id   AF-A0A1Q3HFL8-F1
#
_cell.length_a   1.000
_cell.length_b   1.000
_cell.length_c   1.000
_cell.angle_alpha   90.00
_cell.angle_beta   90.00
_cell.angle_gamma   90.00
#
_symmetry.space_group_name_H-M   'P 1'
#
loop_
_entity.id
_entity.type
_entity.pdbx_description
1 polymer ?
#
loop_
_entity_poly.entity_id
_entity_poly.type
_entity_poly.pdbx_seq_one_letter_code
_entity_poly.pdbx_strand_id
1 'polypeptide(L)'
;MGPHDMTRFTGAATPLTAQGIQACADKLSVHPAEIWAVLQIETRGCGYFTDRRPAILFERHVFSRRTHGRFDAQAPDISNPKAGGYASGPAEYPRLERAMALDEQAALESASWGLGQVMGYHAAELGYGSVEQFVSRMMASEDEQLAAMAAFIQHHGLAQALRDHDWAAFAHGYNGAGYAKNEYDKKLAAAWQRLSSHAPPDLGVREGQLLLTFLGFEPGTVDGAFGARTKAALNRFQGEHHLPLSSGFDPATLEALRRLAHPPPSTVSSAESPVRQEPVAPTAVVTLAPRPPAPVVVKSPEPVELTPAEPVPAPAPVEVLPVELLRQKLAQPLDKDVQHELARLLTLREKAAPVLGPSAIQSIDLGLTALLSSEQPNLAFVRSIRLRIASALADQLYPLRPLPLLRSDSPAIQVVLGLGLLMLVSNGMTAFIHSVLTDESTQLFGFPVRTLLLVGLCGAMGGVVSILMRLSELEKLRGASRTSMVMLGFFKPVIGLYSAIFCFALMKSGLLPIQPPKPETEQYLYMAVCFLVGFSERLAKDMFARVEEGLAAVGNG
;
A
#
# COMPACT_ATOMS: atom_id res chain seq x y z
N MET A 1 32.51 -15.76 -11.64
CA MET A 1 31.33 -14.92 -11.37
C MET A 1 31.12 -14.03 -12.58
N GLY A 2 30.20 -14.41 -13.47
CA GLY A 2 29.78 -13.53 -14.58
C GLY A 2 28.81 -12.47 -14.07
N PRO A 3 28.59 -11.37 -14.82
CA PRO A 3 27.60 -10.37 -14.46
C PRO A 3 26.23 -11.04 -14.37
N HIS A 4 25.50 -10.81 -13.28
CA HIS A 4 24.11 -11.24 -13.13
C HIS A 4 23.33 -10.73 -14.35
N ASP A 5 22.83 -11.67 -15.15
CA ASP A 5 22.07 -11.37 -16.36
C ASP A 5 20.72 -10.76 -15.94
N MET A 6 20.67 -9.43 -15.89
CA MET A 6 19.48 -8.65 -15.53
C MET A 6 18.29 -8.87 -16.50
N THR A 7 18.43 -9.70 -17.53
CA THR A 7 17.41 -9.90 -18.58
C THR A 7 16.61 -11.20 -18.47
N ARG A 8 17.00 -12.15 -17.59
CA ARG A 8 16.40 -13.50 -17.58
C ARG A 8 14.88 -13.53 -17.33
N PHE A 9 14.37 -12.58 -16.56
CA PHE A 9 12.94 -12.51 -16.19
C PHE A 9 12.23 -11.26 -16.70
N THR A 10 12.80 -10.59 -17.70
CA THR A 10 12.18 -9.45 -18.35
C THR A 10 11.58 -9.88 -19.68
N GLY A 11 10.30 -9.59 -19.90
CA GLY A 11 9.62 -9.81 -21.18
C GLY A 11 9.00 -8.52 -21.69
N ALA A 12 7.98 -8.64 -22.55
CA ALA A 12 7.24 -7.49 -23.05
C ALA A 12 6.50 -6.73 -21.94
N ALA A 13 6.13 -7.39 -20.84
CA ALA A 13 5.50 -6.78 -19.66
C ALA A 13 4.32 -5.84 -19.97
N THR A 14 3.47 -6.19 -20.95
CA THR A 14 2.42 -5.28 -21.39
C THR A 14 1.28 -5.17 -20.36
N PRO A 15 0.65 -3.98 -20.22
CA PRO A 15 -0.42 -3.74 -19.26
C PRO A 15 -1.69 -4.55 -19.52
N LEU A 16 -2.53 -4.66 -18.49
CA LEU A 16 -3.84 -5.33 -18.55
C LEU A 16 -4.79 -4.59 -19.50
N THR A 17 -5.49 -5.33 -20.35
CA THR A 17 -6.41 -4.78 -21.35
C THR A 17 -7.88 -5.08 -21.03
N ALA A 18 -8.79 -4.32 -21.63
CA ALA A 18 -10.23 -4.59 -21.52
C ALA A 18 -10.58 -5.96 -22.10
N GLN A 19 -9.88 -6.38 -23.17
CA GLN A 19 -10.05 -7.69 -23.78
C GLN A 19 -9.59 -8.81 -22.84
N GLY A 20 -8.46 -8.65 -22.15
CA GLY A 20 -7.98 -9.62 -21.16
C GLY A 20 -8.96 -9.82 -20.01
N ILE A 21 -9.52 -8.71 -19.50
CA ILE A 21 -10.56 -8.77 -18.46
C ILE A 21 -11.81 -9.49 -18.97
N GLN A 22 -12.29 -9.14 -20.16
CA GLN A 22 -13.49 -9.77 -20.72
C GLN A 22 -13.27 -11.26 -20.98
N ALA A 23 -12.13 -11.65 -21.54
CA ALA A 23 -11.80 -13.06 -21.77
C ALA A 23 -11.73 -13.86 -20.46
N CYS A 24 -11.23 -13.25 -19.38
CA CYS A 24 -11.23 -13.86 -18.05
C CYS A 24 -12.65 -14.02 -17.49
N ALA A 25 -13.46 -12.97 -17.58
CA ALA A 25 -14.85 -12.98 -17.16
C ALA A 25 -15.67 -14.05 -17.91
N ASP A 26 -15.51 -14.13 -19.23
CA ASP A 26 -16.17 -15.12 -20.09
C ASP A 26 -15.76 -16.55 -19.71
N LYS A 27 -14.44 -16.79 -19.55
CA LYS A 27 -13.89 -18.10 -19.18
C LYS A 27 -14.44 -18.62 -17.85
N LEU A 28 -14.67 -17.72 -16.89
CA LEU A 28 -15.19 -18.06 -15.57
C LEU A 28 -16.72 -17.92 -15.49
N SER A 29 -17.36 -17.40 -16.52
CA SER A 29 -18.79 -17.06 -16.55
C SER A 29 -19.19 -16.18 -15.36
N VAL A 30 -18.39 -15.15 -15.07
CA VAL A 30 -18.62 -14.15 -14.02
C VAL A 30 -18.67 -12.75 -14.63
N HIS A 31 -19.10 -11.75 -13.87
CA HIS A 31 -19.04 -10.37 -14.31
C HIS A 31 -17.61 -9.81 -14.09
N PRO A 32 -17.18 -8.76 -14.82
CA PRO A 32 -15.85 -8.16 -14.62
C PRO A 32 -15.58 -7.63 -13.20
N ALA A 33 -16.63 -7.36 -12.42
CA ALA A 33 -16.52 -6.85 -11.05
C ALA A 33 -15.87 -7.88 -10.10
N GLU A 34 -16.19 -9.16 -10.25
CA GLU A 34 -15.61 -10.29 -9.53
C GLU A 34 -14.12 -10.39 -9.82
N ILE A 35 -13.73 -10.23 -11.09
CA ILE A 35 -12.32 -10.25 -11.52
C ILE A 35 -11.55 -9.11 -10.86
N TRP A 36 -12.08 -7.90 -10.94
CA TRP A 36 -11.47 -6.73 -10.31
C TRP A 36 -11.38 -6.86 -8.79
N ALA A 37 -12.36 -7.48 -8.14
CA ALA A 37 -12.33 -7.70 -6.69
C ALA A 37 -11.16 -8.59 -6.30
N VAL A 38 -10.93 -9.68 -7.03
CA VAL A 38 -9.78 -10.58 -6.80
C VAL A 38 -8.47 -9.84 -7.05
N LEU A 39 -8.32 -9.17 -8.20
CA LEU A 39 -7.07 -8.49 -8.58
C LEU A 39 -6.62 -7.42 -7.56
N GLN A 40 -7.56 -6.67 -6.99
CA GLN A 40 -7.22 -5.64 -6.01
C GLN A 40 -6.71 -6.19 -4.67
N ILE A 41 -7.13 -7.40 -4.30
CA ILE A 41 -6.75 -8.01 -3.03
C ILE A 41 -5.42 -8.77 -3.16
N GLU A 42 -5.17 -9.44 -4.28
CA GLU A 42 -3.99 -10.30 -4.44
C GLU A 42 -2.67 -9.52 -4.60
N THR A 43 -2.60 -8.58 -5.55
CA THR A 43 -1.33 -7.89 -5.89
C THR A 43 -1.41 -6.38 -5.74
N ARG A 44 -2.47 -5.86 -5.09
CA ARG A 44 -2.83 -4.43 -5.16
C ARG A 44 -3.01 -3.95 -6.61
N GLY A 45 -3.35 -4.89 -7.50
CA GLY A 45 -3.55 -4.67 -8.92
C GLY A 45 -2.30 -4.24 -9.67
N CYS A 46 -1.14 -4.88 -9.51
CA CYS A 46 0.00 -4.70 -10.44
C CYS A 46 0.82 -5.98 -10.58
N GLY A 47 0.98 -6.46 -11.81
CA GLY A 47 1.64 -7.72 -12.13
C GLY A 47 3.16 -7.69 -12.20
N TYR A 48 3.75 -6.50 -12.17
CA TYR A 48 5.18 -6.27 -12.39
C TYR A 48 5.79 -5.40 -11.30
N PHE A 49 7.08 -5.61 -11.04
CA PHE A 49 7.91 -4.68 -10.30
C PHE A 49 8.38 -3.52 -11.18
N THR A 50 8.99 -2.50 -10.56
CA THR A 50 9.54 -1.33 -11.25
C THR A 50 10.63 -1.67 -12.27
N ASP A 51 11.32 -2.79 -12.07
CA ASP A 51 12.33 -3.33 -12.99
C ASP A 51 11.75 -4.24 -14.09
N ARG A 52 10.42 -4.22 -14.29
CA ARG A 52 9.67 -4.96 -15.31
C ARG A 52 9.61 -6.46 -15.14
N ARG A 53 10.25 -7.01 -14.11
CA ARG A 53 10.12 -8.44 -13.80
C ARG A 53 8.75 -8.71 -13.16
N PRO A 54 8.10 -9.86 -13.44
CA PRO A 54 6.85 -10.23 -12.78
C PRO A 54 6.95 -10.12 -11.26
N ALA A 55 5.85 -9.72 -10.62
CA ALA A 55 5.77 -9.78 -9.17
C ALA A 55 5.83 -11.26 -8.73
N ILE A 56 6.80 -11.60 -7.86
CA ILE A 56 6.98 -12.96 -7.35
C ILE A 56 7.04 -13.03 -5.84
N LEU A 57 6.73 -14.21 -5.30
CA LEU A 57 7.11 -14.63 -3.96
C LEU A 57 7.72 -16.03 -4.03
N PHE A 58 8.97 -16.18 -3.57
CA PHE A 58 9.64 -17.49 -3.56
C PHE A 58 9.41 -18.22 -2.24
N GLU A 59 8.86 -19.43 -2.33
CA GLU A 59 8.48 -20.27 -1.20
C GLU A 59 9.52 -21.37 -0.93
N ARG A 60 10.48 -21.10 -0.04
CA ARG A 60 11.54 -22.06 0.35
C ARG A 60 11.04 -23.43 0.81
N HIS A 61 9.81 -23.46 1.32
CA HIS A 61 9.16 -24.65 1.83
C HIS A 61 8.48 -25.47 0.74
N VAL A 62 8.05 -24.82 -0.34
CA VAL A 62 7.68 -25.51 -1.58
C VAL A 62 8.94 -26.08 -2.22
N PHE A 63 10.04 -25.31 -2.28
CA PHE A 63 11.30 -25.76 -2.86
C PHE A 63 11.88 -26.99 -2.15
N SER A 64 11.86 -26.99 -0.81
CA SER A 64 12.22 -28.15 0.00
C SER A 64 11.36 -29.37 -0.37
N ARG A 65 10.03 -29.22 -0.49
CA ARG A 65 9.15 -30.32 -0.90
C ARG A 65 9.45 -30.83 -2.31
N ARG A 66 9.63 -29.93 -3.28
CA ARG A 66 9.89 -30.28 -4.70
C ARG A 66 11.25 -30.95 -4.89
N THR A 67 12.23 -30.61 -4.05
CA THR A 67 13.57 -31.22 -4.07
C THR A 67 13.73 -32.36 -3.06
N HIS A 68 12.63 -32.80 -2.44
CA HIS A 68 12.61 -33.84 -1.40
C HIS A 68 13.63 -33.60 -0.27
N GLY A 69 13.79 -32.34 0.14
CA GLY A 69 14.69 -31.92 1.22
C GLY A 69 16.18 -31.95 0.87
N ARG A 70 16.55 -32.23 -0.39
CA ARG A 70 17.95 -32.41 -0.83
C ARG A 70 18.86 -31.23 -0.46
N PHE A 71 18.33 -30.02 -0.38
CA PHE A 71 19.10 -28.80 -0.12
C PHE A 71 18.87 -28.18 1.25
N ASP A 72 18.07 -28.80 2.14
CA ASP A 72 17.70 -28.20 3.43
C ASP A 72 18.89 -27.92 4.34
N ALA A 73 19.90 -28.80 4.31
CA ALA A 73 21.12 -28.63 5.08
C ALA A 73 22.13 -27.68 4.41
N GLN A 74 22.19 -27.69 3.07
CA GLN A 74 23.16 -26.91 2.29
C GLN A 74 22.79 -25.43 2.21
N ALA A 75 21.49 -25.13 2.06
CA ALA A 75 20.98 -23.78 1.86
C ALA A 75 19.67 -23.56 2.63
N PRO A 76 19.69 -23.55 3.98
CA PRO A 76 18.50 -23.50 4.84
C PRO A 76 17.65 -22.22 4.69
N ASP A 77 18.19 -21.18 4.06
CA ASP A 77 17.49 -19.94 3.71
C ASP A 77 16.72 -20.02 2.38
N ILE A 78 17.11 -20.96 1.51
CA ILE A 78 16.52 -21.24 0.18
C ILE A 78 15.65 -22.51 0.19
N SER A 79 16.03 -23.54 0.95
CA SER A 79 15.30 -24.80 1.12
C SER A 79 15.06 -25.04 2.59
N ASN A 80 13.79 -25.07 3.02
CA ASN A 80 13.46 -25.36 4.41
C ASN A 80 12.04 -25.92 4.53
N PRO A 81 11.76 -26.99 5.28
CA PRO A 81 10.40 -27.52 5.44
C PRO A 81 9.42 -26.51 6.03
N LYS A 82 9.92 -25.49 6.73
CA LYS A 82 9.11 -24.39 7.30
C LYS A 82 9.11 -23.18 6.37
N ALA A 83 7.92 -22.61 6.17
CA ALA A 83 7.73 -21.35 5.44
C ALA A 83 8.55 -20.19 6.06
N GLY A 84 8.77 -19.12 5.30
CA GLY A 84 9.50 -17.93 5.73
C GLY A 84 10.76 -17.60 4.93
N GLY A 85 11.59 -16.71 5.48
CA GLY A 85 12.82 -16.23 4.83
C GLY A 85 12.59 -15.22 3.71
N TYR A 86 11.40 -14.60 3.66
CA TYR A 86 11.02 -13.65 2.63
C TYR A 86 11.85 -12.36 2.68
N ALA A 87 12.30 -11.91 1.51
CA ALA A 87 13.01 -10.65 1.29
C ALA A 87 12.08 -9.50 0.86
N SER A 88 10.88 -9.83 0.34
CA SER A 88 9.83 -8.93 -0.17
C SER A 88 10.19 -8.18 -1.47
N GLY A 89 9.22 -8.07 -2.38
CA GLY A 89 9.36 -7.28 -3.61
C GLY A 89 10.47 -7.79 -4.55
N PRO A 90 11.19 -6.90 -5.27
CA PRO A 90 12.25 -7.30 -6.22
C PRO A 90 13.40 -8.11 -5.58
N ALA A 91 13.56 -8.06 -4.25
CA ALA A 91 14.57 -8.82 -3.53
C ALA A 91 14.28 -10.32 -3.44
N GLU A 92 13.12 -10.79 -3.90
CA GLU A 92 12.82 -12.22 -4.06
C GLU A 92 13.60 -12.85 -5.22
N TYR A 93 13.94 -12.09 -6.27
CA TYR A 93 14.66 -12.63 -7.42
C TYR A 93 16.05 -13.18 -7.10
N PRO A 94 16.90 -12.50 -6.30
CA PRO A 94 18.15 -13.11 -5.84
C PRO A 94 17.98 -14.44 -5.09
N ARG A 95 16.85 -14.64 -4.39
CA ARG A 95 16.54 -15.93 -3.74
C ARG A 95 16.17 -16.98 -4.78
N LEU A 96 15.31 -16.62 -5.73
CA LEU A 96 14.92 -17.49 -6.84
C LEU A 96 16.15 -17.91 -7.67
N GLU A 97 17.01 -16.97 -8.06
CA GLU A 97 18.25 -17.25 -8.82
C GLU A 97 19.18 -18.21 -8.07
N ARG A 98 19.32 -18.05 -6.75
CA ARG A 98 20.08 -18.99 -5.92
C ARG A 98 19.43 -20.37 -5.85
N ALA A 99 18.11 -20.44 -5.80
CA ALA A 99 17.38 -21.71 -5.87
C ALA A 99 17.57 -22.39 -7.23
N MET A 100 17.52 -21.62 -8.32
CA MET A 100 17.71 -22.14 -9.68
C MET A 100 19.13 -22.69 -9.91
N ALA A 101 20.13 -22.09 -9.26
CA ALA A 101 21.49 -22.63 -9.28
C ALA A 101 21.61 -24.01 -8.59
N LEU A 102 20.64 -24.39 -7.75
CA LEU A 102 20.57 -25.71 -7.11
C LEU A 102 19.68 -26.66 -7.92
N ASP A 103 18.49 -26.22 -8.32
CA ASP A 103 17.55 -26.95 -9.16
C ASP A 103 16.60 -25.96 -9.85
N GLU A 104 16.80 -25.76 -11.15
CA GLU A 104 16.09 -24.73 -11.91
C GLU A 104 14.58 -24.98 -11.97
N GLN A 105 14.17 -26.18 -12.37
CA GLN A 105 12.76 -26.50 -12.52
C GLN A 105 12.03 -26.40 -11.17
N ALA A 106 12.58 -27.00 -10.11
CA ALA A 106 11.97 -26.94 -8.79
C ALA A 106 11.90 -25.51 -8.25
N ALA A 107 12.87 -24.65 -8.58
CA ALA A 107 12.88 -23.26 -8.16
C ALA A 107 11.75 -22.46 -8.81
N LEU A 108 11.58 -22.56 -10.12
CA LEU A 108 10.51 -21.89 -10.86
C LEU A 108 9.12 -22.36 -10.40
N GLU A 109 8.99 -23.65 -10.13
CA GLU A 109 7.76 -24.25 -9.59
C GLU A 109 7.43 -23.77 -8.16
N SER A 110 8.46 -23.36 -7.41
CA SER A 110 8.35 -22.94 -6.01
C SER A 110 8.12 -21.44 -5.81
N ALA A 111 7.88 -20.70 -6.88
CA ALA A 111 7.50 -19.29 -6.81
C ALA A 111 6.04 -19.08 -7.26
N SER A 112 5.36 -18.11 -6.66
CA SER A 112 4.13 -17.51 -7.20
C SER A 112 4.48 -16.40 -8.19
N TRP A 113 3.64 -16.21 -9.21
CA TRP A 113 3.94 -15.28 -10.31
C TRP A 113 2.76 -14.36 -10.67
N GLY A 114 3.08 -13.09 -10.90
CA GLY A 114 2.21 -12.09 -11.55
C GLY A 114 0.98 -11.68 -10.74
N LEU A 115 0.02 -11.05 -11.42
CA LEU A 115 -1.21 -10.47 -10.88
C LEU A 115 -2.02 -11.40 -9.97
N GLY A 116 -2.10 -12.68 -10.33
CA GLY A 116 -2.85 -13.69 -9.57
C GLY A 116 -2.03 -14.43 -8.53
N GLN A 117 -0.70 -14.21 -8.46
CA GLN A 117 0.19 -14.97 -7.59
C GLN A 117 0.01 -16.50 -7.75
N VAL A 118 -0.16 -16.98 -8.98
CA VAL A 118 -0.33 -18.42 -9.26
C VAL A 118 1.01 -19.13 -9.09
N MET A 119 1.01 -20.24 -8.35
CA MET A 119 2.23 -21.02 -8.11
C MET A 119 2.71 -21.76 -9.37
N GLY A 120 4.02 -21.72 -9.62
CA GLY A 120 4.62 -22.35 -10.81
C GLY A 120 4.43 -23.86 -10.90
N TYR A 121 4.33 -24.57 -9.77
CA TYR A 121 4.08 -26.03 -9.78
C TYR A 121 2.73 -26.41 -10.39
N HIS A 122 1.78 -25.48 -10.53
CA HIS A 122 0.52 -25.72 -11.24
C HIS A 122 0.65 -25.69 -12.77
N ALA A 123 1.79 -25.29 -13.33
CA ALA A 123 1.96 -25.09 -14.78
C ALA A 123 1.39 -26.25 -15.63
N ALA A 124 1.75 -27.50 -15.32
CA ALA A 124 1.25 -28.67 -16.04
C ALA A 124 -0.27 -28.87 -15.89
N GLU A 125 -0.80 -28.71 -14.67
CA GLU A 125 -2.23 -28.85 -14.37
C GLU A 125 -3.09 -27.80 -15.07
N LEU A 126 -2.52 -26.61 -15.31
CA LEU A 126 -3.15 -25.50 -16.00
C LEU A 126 -2.98 -25.55 -17.53
N GLY A 127 -2.34 -26.60 -18.05
CA GLY A 127 -2.20 -26.85 -19.50
C GLY A 127 -0.96 -26.20 -20.14
N TYR A 128 0.00 -25.71 -19.36
CA TYR A 128 1.30 -25.30 -19.88
C TYR A 128 2.19 -26.52 -20.09
N GLY A 129 2.96 -26.54 -21.17
CA GLY A 129 3.89 -27.62 -21.52
C GLY A 129 5.07 -27.73 -20.55
N SER A 130 5.42 -26.64 -19.87
CA SER A 130 6.45 -26.61 -18.83
C SER A 130 6.32 -25.40 -17.91
N VAL A 131 7.03 -25.40 -16.78
CA VAL A 131 7.06 -24.24 -15.87
C VAL A 131 7.77 -23.04 -16.51
N GLU A 132 8.77 -23.27 -17.36
CA GLU A 132 9.45 -22.23 -18.12
C GLU A 132 8.49 -21.57 -19.12
N GLN A 133 7.64 -22.36 -19.79
CA GLN A 133 6.60 -21.81 -20.64
C GLN A 133 5.62 -20.97 -19.82
N PHE A 134 5.18 -21.46 -18.66
CA PHE A 134 4.33 -20.69 -17.75
C PHE A 134 4.96 -19.35 -17.35
N VAL A 135 6.22 -19.36 -16.90
CA VAL A 135 6.95 -18.15 -16.51
C VAL A 135 7.13 -17.19 -17.68
N SER A 136 7.41 -17.70 -18.88
CA SER A 136 7.52 -16.86 -20.08
C SER A 136 6.23 -16.10 -20.38
N ARG A 137 5.07 -16.70 -20.10
CA ARG A 137 3.75 -16.05 -20.24
C ARG A 137 3.55 -14.98 -19.18
N MET A 138 3.99 -15.22 -17.94
CA MET A 138 3.94 -14.20 -16.88
C MET A 138 4.79 -12.97 -17.20
N MET A 139 5.89 -13.15 -17.93
CA MET A 139 6.75 -12.06 -18.42
C MET A 139 6.16 -11.30 -19.62
N ALA A 140 5.21 -11.89 -20.33
CA ALA A 140 4.69 -11.33 -21.58
C ALA A 140 3.69 -10.19 -21.34
N SER A 141 2.65 -10.42 -20.54
CA SER A 141 1.62 -9.42 -20.26
C SER A 141 0.83 -9.68 -18.97
N GLU A 142 0.22 -8.63 -18.41
CA GLU A 142 -0.78 -8.77 -17.35
C GLU A 142 -2.00 -9.60 -17.82
N ASP A 143 -2.34 -9.59 -19.12
CA ASP A 143 -3.42 -10.41 -19.68
C ASP A 143 -3.10 -11.91 -19.58
N GLU A 144 -1.85 -12.30 -19.86
CA GLU A 144 -1.38 -13.68 -19.72
C GLU A 144 -1.34 -14.11 -18.23
N GLN A 145 -0.93 -13.20 -17.34
CA GLN A 145 -1.01 -13.42 -15.89
C GLN A 145 -2.46 -13.63 -15.42
N LEU A 146 -3.38 -12.83 -15.96
CA LEU A 146 -4.81 -12.97 -15.68
C LEU A 146 -5.38 -14.28 -16.26
N ALA A 147 -4.94 -14.70 -17.44
CA ALA A 147 -5.35 -15.96 -18.06
C ALA A 147 -4.90 -17.19 -17.24
N ALA A 148 -3.70 -17.14 -16.64
CA ALA A 148 -3.24 -18.15 -15.70
C ALA A 148 -4.10 -18.19 -14.43
N MET A 149 -4.43 -17.03 -13.86
CA MET A 149 -5.34 -16.94 -12.72
C MET A 149 -6.71 -17.55 -13.04
N ALA A 150 -7.28 -17.23 -14.21
CA ALA A 150 -8.54 -17.79 -14.66
C ALA A 150 -8.46 -19.31 -14.86
N ALA A 151 -7.36 -19.83 -15.42
CA ALA A 151 -7.13 -21.26 -15.55
C ALA A 151 -7.10 -21.95 -14.18
N PHE A 152 -6.41 -21.36 -13.21
CA PHE A 152 -6.33 -21.87 -11.84
C PHE A 152 -7.71 -21.91 -11.17
N ILE A 153 -8.45 -20.81 -11.20
CA ILE A 153 -9.81 -20.71 -10.63
C ILE A 153 -10.73 -21.77 -11.25
N GLN A 154 -10.66 -21.95 -12.57
CA GLN A 154 -11.48 -22.94 -13.27
C GLN A 154 -11.08 -24.38 -12.91
N HIS A 155 -9.78 -24.69 -12.90
CA HIS A 155 -9.27 -26.03 -12.63
C HIS A 155 -9.63 -26.51 -11.22
N HIS A 156 -9.55 -25.62 -10.22
CA HIS A 156 -9.86 -25.94 -8.83
C HIS A 156 -11.36 -25.78 -8.48
N GLY A 157 -12.23 -25.55 -9.46
CA GLY A 157 -13.68 -25.44 -9.25
C GLY A 157 -14.11 -24.20 -8.46
N LEU A 158 -13.25 -23.18 -8.35
CA LEU A 158 -13.49 -21.97 -7.57
C LEU A 158 -14.39 -20.97 -8.31
N ALA A 159 -14.58 -21.16 -9.62
CA ALA A 159 -15.46 -20.31 -10.44
C ALA A 159 -16.90 -20.28 -9.92
N GLN A 160 -17.39 -21.40 -9.37
CA GLN A 160 -18.74 -21.45 -8.82
C GLN A 160 -18.87 -20.56 -7.58
N ALA A 161 -17.89 -20.59 -6.68
CA ALA A 161 -17.88 -19.72 -5.51
C ALA A 161 -17.85 -18.23 -5.88
N LEU A 162 -17.16 -17.86 -6.97
CA LEU A 162 -17.23 -16.48 -7.49
C LEU A 162 -18.63 -16.13 -8.03
N ARG A 163 -19.25 -17.03 -8.79
CA ARG A 163 -20.61 -16.82 -9.35
C ARG A 163 -21.67 -16.68 -8.26
N ASP A 164 -21.53 -17.46 -7.20
CA ASP A 164 -22.47 -17.47 -6.07
C ASP A 164 -22.13 -16.40 -5.02
N HIS A 165 -21.06 -15.62 -5.23
CA HIS A 165 -20.50 -14.67 -4.26
C HIS A 165 -20.20 -15.30 -2.89
N ASP A 166 -19.85 -16.58 -2.88
CA ASP A 166 -19.35 -17.29 -1.70
C ASP A 166 -17.85 -16.97 -1.51
N TRP A 167 -17.59 -15.77 -1.01
CA TRP A 167 -16.24 -15.26 -0.79
C TRP A 167 -15.43 -16.09 0.21
N ALA A 168 -16.10 -16.78 1.15
CA ALA A 168 -15.44 -17.64 2.12
C ALA A 168 -14.96 -18.94 1.47
N ALA A 169 -15.81 -19.60 0.68
CA ALA A 169 -15.41 -20.78 -0.09
C ALA A 169 -14.33 -20.43 -1.11
N PHE A 170 -14.46 -19.29 -1.81
CA PHE A 170 -13.44 -18.83 -2.74
C PHE A 170 -12.09 -18.57 -2.04
N ALA A 171 -12.08 -17.75 -0.98
CA ALA A 171 -10.85 -17.41 -0.25
C ALA A 171 -10.19 -18.64 0.38
N HIS A 172 -10.99 -19.60 0.87
CA HIS A 172 -10.47 -20.86 1.37
C HIS A 172 -9.76 -21.68 0.28
N GLY A 173 -10.38 -21.79 -0.89
CA GLY A 173 -9.81 -22.54 -2.01
C GLY A 173 -8.61 -21.83 -2.67
N TYR A 174 -8.62 -20.50 -2.70
CA TYR A 174 -7.58 -19.70 -3.37
C TYR A 174 -6.37 -19.43 -2.46
N ASN A 175 -6.60 -18.97 -1.22
CA ASN A 175 -5.53 -18.60 -0.28
C ASN A 175 -5.22 -19.69 0.76
N GLY A 176 -6.03 -20.76 0.84
CA GLY A 176 -5.87 -21.88 1.76
C GLY A 176 -6.54 -21.67 3.13
N ALA A 177 -6.41 -22.67 4.02
CA ALA A 177 -7.11 -22.72 5.31
C ALA A 177 -6.84 -21.53 6.26
N GLY A 178 -5.76 -20.77 6.04
CA GLY A 178 -5.41 -19.58 6.81
C GLY A 178 -6.13 -18.29 6.38
N TYR A 179 -6.98 -18.32 5.34
CA TYR A 179 -7.58 -17.11 4.75
C TYR A 179 -8.31 -16.22 5.77
N ALA A 180 -9.04 -16.82 6.71
CA ALA A 180 -9.86 -16.12 7.69
C ALA A 180 -9.02 -15.25 8.65
N LYS A 181 -7.77 -15.64 8.94
CA LYS A 181 -6.86 -14.85 9.78
C LYS A 181 -6.53 -13.49 9.15
N ASN A 182 -6.55 -13.42 7.83
CA ASN A 182 -6.27 -12.22 7.05
C ASN A 182 -7.55 -11.57 6.50
N GLU A 183 -8.72 -12.07 6.87
CA GLU A 183 -10.05 -11.59 6.45
C GLU A 183 -10.20 -11.45 4.93
N TYR A 184 -9.63 -12.39 4.15
CA TYR A 184 -9.67 -12.36 2.68
C TYR A 184 -11.10 -12.36 2.15
N ASP A 185 -11.96 -13.19 2.73
CA ASP A 185 -13.39 -13.26 2.45
C ASP A 185 -14.08 -11.89 2.57
N LYS A 186 -13.88 -11.20 3.69
CA LYS A 186 -14.50 -9.88 3.93
C LYS A 186 -13.94 -8.82 2.99
N LYS A 187 -12.64 -8.89 2.68
CA LYS A 187 -11.97 -7.96 1.76
C LYS A 187 -12.46 -8.13 0.33
N LEU A 188 -12.59 -9.37 -0.15
CA LEU A 188 -13.14 -9.68 -1.46
C LEU A 188 -14.60 -9.22 -1.58
N ALA A 189 -15.43 -9.54 -0.57
CA ALA A 189 -16.81 -9.10 -0.53
C ALA A 189 -16.95 -7.56 -0.60
N ALA A 190 -16.16 -6.84 0.20
CA ALA A 190 -16.17 -5.38 0.22
C ALA A 190 -15.65 -4.77 -1.10
N ALA A 191 -14.60 -5.37 -1.69
CA ALA A 191 -14.07 -4.94 -2.97
C ALA A 191 -15.10 -5.12 -4.08
N TRP A 192 -15.75 -6.29 -4.15
CA TRP A 192 -16.81 -6.57 -5.11
C TRP A 192 -17.99 -5.62 -4.94
N GLN A 193 -18.52 -5.43 -3.72
CA GLN A 193 -19.64 -4.52 -3.48
C GLN A 193 -19.35 -3.10 -3.99
N ARG A 194 -18.13 -2.61 -3.76
CA ARG A 194 -17.69 -1.30 -4.26
C ARG A 194 -17.66 -1.26 -5.79
N LEU A 195 -17.10 -2.29 -6.43
CA LEU A 195 -16.92 -2.39 -7.89
C LEU A 195 -18.22 -2.69 -8.65
N SER A 196 -19.20 -3.30 -8.00
CA SER A 196 -20.55 -3.49 -8.56
C SER A 196 -21.38 -2.21 -8.53
N SER A 197 -21.01 -1.26 -7.66
CA SER A 197 -21.75 0.00 -7.47
C SER A 197 -21.09 1.22 -8.13
N HIS A 198 -19.83 1.09 -8.56
CA HIS A 198 -19.03 2.17 -9.14
C HIS A 198 -18.37 1.70 -10.43
N ALA A 199 -17.92 2.65 -11.26
CA ALA A 199 -17.14 2.31 -12.43
C ALA A 199 -15.87 1.50 -12.04
N PRO A 200 -15.49 0.50 -12.84
CA PRO A 200 -14.23 -0.21 -12.65
C PRO A 200 -13.04 0.76 -12.81
N PRO A 201 -11.84 0.37 -12.36
CA PRO A 201 -10.61 1.12 -12.60
C PRO A 201 -10.44 1.51 -14.08
N ASP A 202 -10.01 2.75 -14.33
CA ASP A 202 -9.72 3.22 -15.68
C ASP A 202 -8.44 2.53 -16.19
N LEU A 203 -8.58 1.71 -17.23
CA LEU A 203 -7.49 0.95 -17.81
C LEU A 203 -6.47 1.81 -18.53
N GLY A 204 -6.87 2.94 -19.13
CA GLY A 204 -5.94 3.90 -19.73
C GLY A 204 -5.09 4.58 -18.67
N VAL A 205 -5.69 4.88 -17.50
CA VAL A 205 -4.94 5.38 -16.35
C VAL A 205 -4.00 4.31 -15.79
N ARG A 206 -4.44 3.05 -15.62
CA ARG A 206 -3.54 1.96 -15.17
C ARG A 206 -2.38 1.76 -16.14
N GLU A 207 -2.64 1.73 -17.44
CA GLU A 207 -1.60 1.64 -18.46
C GLU A 207 -0.59 2.80 -18.29
N GLY A 208 -1.08 4.04 -18.24
CA GLY A 208 -0.23 5.21 -18.03
C GLY A 208 0.62 5.12 -16.75
N GLN A 209 0.03 4.69 -15.63
CA GLN A 209 0.74 4.48 -14.36
C GLN A 209 1.82 3.40 -14.47
N LEU A 210 1.53 2.25 -15.11
CA LEU A 210 2.51 1.18 -15.28
C LEU A 210 3.68 1.61 -16.17
N LEU A 211 3.38 2.22 -17.32
CA LEU A 211 4.40 2.67 -18.27
C LEU A 211 5.29 3.78 -17.70
N LEU A 212 4.69 4.75 -16.99
CA LEU A 212 5.45 5.77 -16.25
C LEU A 212 6.38 5.14 -15.22
N THR A 213 5.91 4.11 -14.50
CA THR A 213 6.72 3.38 -13.53
C THR A 213 7.93 2.71 -14.20
N PHE A 214 7.74 2.06 -15.35
CA PHE A 214 8.82 1.46 -16.13
C PHE A 214 9.83 2.45 -16.71
N LEU A 215 9.42 3.70 -16.88
CA LEU A 215 10.27 4.80 -17.33
C LEU A 215 10.94 5.55 -16.17
N GLY A 216 10.75 5.09 -14.93
CA GLY A 216 11.38 5.68 -13.74
C GLY A 216 10.65 6.89 -13.16
N PHE A 217 9.43 7.17 -13.60
CA PHE A 217 8.55 8.15 -12.96
C PHE A 217 7.79 7.52 -11.80
N GLU A 218 7.31 8.33 -10.86
CA GLU A 218 6.64 7.86 -9.63
C GLU A 218 5.14 8.23 -9.61
N PRO A 219 4.28 7.57 -10.41
CA PRO A 219 2.85 7.87 -10.46
C PRO A 219 2.08 7.39 -9.21
N GLY A 220 2.70 6.55 -8.37
CA GLY A 220 2.06 5.89 -7.24
C GLY A 220 1.63 4.46 -7.59
N THR A 221 0.53 4.00 -7.00
CA THR A 221 0.00 2.65 -7.23
C THR A 221 -0.62 2.56 -8.63
N VAL A 222 -0.48 1.41 -9.30
CA VAL A 222 -1.13 1.11 -10.60
C VAL A 222 -2.59 0.68 -10.35
N ASP A 223 -3.42 1.60 -9.91
CA ASP A 223 -4.79 1.35 -9.44
C ASP A 223 -5.89 1.88 -10.38
N GLY A 224 -5.51 2.59 -11.44
CA GLY A 224 -6.44 3.21 -12.39
C GLY A 224 -7.11 4.47 -11.86
N ALA A 225 -6.66 5.00 -10.72
CA ALA A 225 -7.15 6.24 -10.15
C ALA A 225 -6.25 7.42 -10.53
N PHE A 226 -6.81 8.42 -11.19
CA PHE A 226 -6.05 9.61 -11.59
C PHE A 226 -5.88 10.59 -10.42
N GLY A 227 -4.90 10.31 -9.56
CA GLY A 227 -4.56 11.11 -8.39
C GLY A 227 -3.48 12.17 -8.60
N ALA A 228 -3.17 12.93 -7.55
CA ALA A 228 -2.16 13.99 -7.60
C ALA A 228 -0.75 13.48 -7.96
N ARG A 229 -0.37 12.28 -7.51
CA ARG A 229 0.91 11.64 -7.86
C ARG A 229 0.95 11.25 -9.34
N THR A 230 -0.09 10.60 -9.84
CA THR A 230 -0.26 10.28 -11.26
C THR A 230 -0.15 11.52 -12.12
N LYS A 231 -0.84 12.60 -11.75
CA LYS A 231 -0.77 13.90 -12.45
C LYS A 231 0.63 14.51 -12.44
N ALA A 232 1.30 14.50 -11.29
CA ALA A 232 2.66 15.03 -11.18
C ALA A 232 3.66 14.24 -12.05
N ALA A 233 3.57 12.91 -12.04
CA ALA A 233 4.40 12.05 -12.89
C ALA A 233 4.12 12.27 -14.38
N LEU A 234 2.84 12.37 -14.77
CA LEU A 234 2.44 12.68 -16.15
C LEU A 234 2.99 14.03 -16.61
N ASN A 235 2.79 15.09 -15.82
CA ASN A 235 3.29 16.42 -16.16
C ASN A 235 4.80 16.45 -16.32
N ARG A 236 5.53 15.70 -15.47
CA ARG A 236 6.99 15.59 -15.56
C ARG A 236 7.40 14.88 -16.85
N PHE A 237 6.78 13.74 -17.17
CA PHE A 237 7.02 13.02 -18.41
C PHE A 237 6.74 13.90 -19.64
N GLN A 238 5.60 14.57 -19.69
CA GLN A 238 5.25 15.46 -20.80
C GLN A 238 6.23 16.62 -20.93
N GLY A 239 6.65 17.23 -19.81
CA GLY A 239 7.67 18.26 -19.79
C GLY A 239 9.04 17.80 -20.30
N GLU A 240 9.50 16.62 -19.86
CA GLU A 240 10.79 16.03 -20.27
C GLU A 240 10.79 15.59 -21.75
N HIS A 241 9.63 15.24 -22.31
CA HIS A 241 9.49 14.80 -23.70
C HIS A 241 8.84 15.82 -24.64
N HIS A 242 8.74 17.09 -24.21
CA HIS A 242 8.19 18.20 -25.00
C HIS A 242 6.77 17.96 -25.54
N LEU A 243 5.94 17.25 -24.78
CA LEU A 243 4.53 17.04 -25.07
C LEU A 243 3.69 18.12 -24.39
N PRO A 244 2.54 18.53 -24.97
CA PRO A 244 1.59 19.41 -24.29
C PRO A 244 1.13 18.81 -22.96
N LEU A 245 0.99 19.65 -21.93
CA LEU A 245 0.40 19.22 -20.66
C LEU A 245 -1.08 18.90 -20.87
N SER A 246 -1.50 17.70 -20.48
CA SER A 246 -2.88 17.25 -20.61
C SER A 246 -3.55 17.11 -19.23
N SER A 247 -4.88 17.07 -19.20
CA SER A 247 -5.65 16.84 -17.97
C SER A 247 -5.65 15.39 -17.51
N GLY A 248 -5.24 14.45 -18.38
CA GLY A 248 -5.16 13.01 -18.17
C GLY A 248 -4.38 12.33 -19.29
N PHE A 249 -4.34 11.00 -19.32
CA PHE A 249 -3.62 10.26 -20.38
C PHE A 249 -4.39 10.30 -21.71
N ASP A 250 -4.06 11.25 -22.58
CA ASP A 250 -4.61 11.31 -23.93
C ASP A 250 -3.95 10.25 -24.86
N PRO A 251 -4.55 9.95 -26.03
CA PRO A 251 -4.02 8.93 -26.93
C PRO A 251 -2.58 9.19 -27.39
N ALA A 252 -2.20 10.46 -27.59
CA ALA A 252 -0.86 10.83 -28.03
C ALA A 252 0.20 10.57 -26.93
N THR A 253 -0.16 10.86 -25.69
CA THR A 253 0.66 10.61 -24.51
C THR A 253 0.82 9.11 -24.26
N LEU A 254 -0.27 8.34 -24.33
CA LEU A 254 -0.20 6.87 -24.18
C LEU A 254 0.67 6.25 -25.29
N GLU A 255 0.55 6.72 -26.52
CA GLU A 255 1.39 6.26 -27.61
C GLU A 255 2.87 6.60 -27.40
N ALA A 256 3.17 7.80 -26.90
CA ALA A 256 4.55 8.16 -26.52
C ALA A 256 5.09 7.25 -25.41
N LEU A 257 4.30 7.01 -24.35
CA LEU A 257 4.64 6.10 -23.26
C LEU A 257 4.90 4.68 -23.76
N ARG A 258 4.02 4.14 -24.62
CA ARG A 258 4.17 2.80 -25.20
C ARG A 258 5.46 2.68 -25.99
N ARG A 259 5.74 3.63 -26.88
CA ARG A 259 6.96 3.63 -27.72
C ARG A 259 8.25 3.74 -26.90
N LEU A 260 8.25 4.53 -25.83
CA LEU A 260 9.43 4.69 -24.98
C LEU A 260 9.62 3.51 -24.02
N ALA A 261 8.52 2.97 -23.49
CA ALA A 261 8.57 1.81 -22.61
C ALA A 261 8.86 0.53 -23.39
N HIS A 262 8.37 0.40 -24.62
CA HIS A 262 8.54 -0.76 -25.49
C HIS A 262 9.06 -0.27 -26.85
N PRO A 263 10.35 0.09 -26.96
CA PRO A 263 10.91 0.47 -28.24
C PRO A 263 10.72 -0.69 -29.22
N PRO A 264 10.20 -0.45 -30.44
CA PRO A 264 10.11 -1.50 -31.44
C PRO A 264 11.53 -2.07 -31.64
N PRO A 265 11.67 -3.39 -31.90
CA PRO A 265 12.97 -3.94 -32.24
C PRO A 265 13.52 -3.14 -33.41
N SER A 266 14.72 -2.58 -33.25
CA SER A 266 15.39 -1.79 -34.28
C SER A 266 15.27 -2.54 -35.60
N THR A 267 14.56 -1.94 -36.56
CA THR A 267 14.41 -2.48 -37.90
C THR A 267 15.77 -2.42 -38.58
N VAL A 268 16.59 -3.44 -38.33
CA VAL A 268 17.61 -3.83 -39.29
C VAL A 268 16.81 -4.32 -40.50
N SER A 269 16.79 -3.46 -41.53
CA SER A 269 16.21 -3.78 -42.83
C SER A 269 16.86 -5.04 -43.39
N SER A 270 16.12 -6.15 -43.37
CA SER A 270 16.38 -7.30 -44.21
C SER A 270 15.03 -7.92 -44.56
N ALA A 271 14.71 -7.83 -45.84
CA ALA A 271 13.51 -8.33 -46.49
C ALA A 271 13.43 -9.87 -46.49
N GLU A 272 12.22 -10.37 -46.83
CA GLU A 272 11.81 -11.75 -47.15
C GLU A 272 11.38 -12.64 -45.97
N SER A 273 10.34 -13.49 -46.03
CA SER A 273 9.07 -13.63 -46.75
C SER A 273 8.37 -14.83 -46.05
N PRO A 274 7.03 -14.92 -45.99
CA PRO A 274 6.33 -15.77 -45.02
C PRO A 274 6.13 -17.21 -45.51
N VAL A 275 6.43 -18.19 -44.66
CA VAL A 275 6.07 -19.60 -44.89
C VAL A 275 4.79 -19.97 -44.13
N ARG A 276 3.92 -20.60 -44.91
CA ARG A 276 2.53 -21.02 -44.74
C ARG A 276 2.35 -22.04 -43.60
N GLN A 277 1.28 -21.87 -42.80
CA GLN A 277 0.73 -22.88 -41.91
C GLN A 277 -0.17 -23.86 -42.68
N GLU A 278 -0.15 -25.14 -42.31
CA GLU A 278 -1.26 -26.07 -42.54
C GLU A 278 -1.62 -26.85 -41.25
N PRO A 279 -2.90 -27.18 -41.02
CA PRO A 279 -3.41 -27.73 -39.76
C PRO A 279 -3.63 -29.26 -39.82
N VAL A 280 -3.46 -29.95 -38.68
CA VAL A 280 -3.92 -31.35 -38.53
C VAL A 280 -4.65 -31.54 -37.21
N ALA A 281 -5.87 -32.09 -37.32
CA ALA A 281 -6.84 -32.38 -36.28
C ALA A 281 -6.59 -33.78 -35.62
N PRO A 282 -7.34 -34.18 -34.57
CA PRO A 282 -6.84 -34.97 -33.44
C PRO A 282 -7.01 -36.49 -33.60
N THR A 283 -6.30 -37.25 -32.76
CA THR A 283 -6.66 -38.66 -32.47
C THR A 283 -6.45 -38.96 -30.99
N ALA A 284 -7.54 -39.41 -30.37
CA ALA A 284 -7.60 -39.89 -29.01
C ALA A 284 -7.18 -41.37 -28.94
N VAL A 285 -6.46 -41.77 -27.88
CA VAL A 285 -6.50 -43.15 -27.36
C VAL A 285 -6.48 -43.10 -25.84
N VAL A 286 -7.58 -43.61 -25.27
CA VAL A 286 -7.77 -43.95 -23.85
C VAL A 286 -7.01 -45.24 -23.54
N THR A 287 -6.34 -45.32 -22.39
CA THR A 287 -6.06 -46.62 -21.75
C THR A 287 -6.23 -46.47 -20.23
N LEU A 288 -7.09 -47.33 -19.67
CA LEU A 288 -7.45 -47.42 -18.27
C LEU A 288 -6.54 -48.40 -17.51
N ALA A 289 -6.27 -48.09 -16.23
CA ALA A 289 -6.15 -48.98 -15.04
C ALA A 289 -4.96 -48.60 -14.13
N PRO A 290 -4.90 -49.04 -12.85
CA PRO A 290 -5.95 -49.17 -11.83
C PRO A 290 -5.58 -48.50 -10.47
N ARG A 291 -6.53 -48.53 -9.54
CA ARG A 291 -6.56 -47.95 -8.18
C ARG A 291 -5.59 -48.62 -7.17
N PRO A 292 -4.96 -47.88 -6.25
CA PRO A 292 -4.43 -48.43 -4.98
C PRO A 292 -5.22 -47.95 -3.72
N PRO A 293 -4.95 -48.54 -2.53
CA PRO A 293 -5.94 -48.87 -1.51
C PRO A 293 -6.15 -47.81 -0.38
N ALA A 294 -7.13 -48.12 0.48
CA ALA A 294 -7.66 -47.32 1.58
C ALA A 294 -6.63 -46.92 2.67
N PRO A 295 -6.84 -45.80 3.38
CA PRO A 295 -5.90 -45.26 4.36
C PRO A 295 -5.84 -46.07 5.66
N VAL A 296 -4.61 -46.24 6.17
CA VAL A 296 -4.29 -46.79 7.48
C VAL A 296 -4.55 -45.75 8.56
N VAL A 297 -5.31 -46.15 9.58
CA VAL A 297 -5.60 -45.37 10.80
C VAL A 297 -4.34 -45.29 11.65
N VAL A 298 -3.85 -44.07 11.93
CA VAL A 298 -2.82 -43.83 12.95
C VAL A 298 -3.47 -43.08 14.12
N LYS A 299 -3.37 -43.69 15.31
CA LYS A 299 -3.91 -43.20 16.58
C LYS A 299 -3.19 -41.92 17.02
N SER A 300 -3.95 -40.98 17.57
CA SER A 300 -3.46 -39.79 18.29
C SER A 300 -2.57 -40.16 19.47
N PRO A 301 -1.46 -39.45 19.74
CA PRO A 301 -0.77 -39.56 21.02
C PRO A 301 -1.42 -38.65 22.09
N GLU A 302 -1.46 -39.17 23.30
CA GLU A 302 -1.98 -38.57 24.55
C GLU A 302 -1.16 -37.35 25.03
N PRO A 303 -1.71 -36.51 25.93
CA PRO A 303 -1.08 -35.29 26.39
C PRO A 303 0.05 -35.58 27.40
N VAL A 304 1.22 -34.98 27.17
CA VAL A 304 2.36 -35.01 28.10
C VAL A 304 2.16 -33.96 29.19
N GLU A 305 2.19 -34.40 30.44
CA GLU A 305 2.11 -33.61 31.67
C GLU A 305 3.46 -32.89 31.91
N LEU A 306 3.41 -31.57 32.12
CA LEU A 306 4.60 -30.73 32.36
C LEU A 306 4.97 -30.74 33.85
N THR A 307 6.17 -31.23 34.17
CA THR A 307 6.79 -31.02 35.49
C THR A 307 7.46 -29.64 35.60
N PRO A 308 7.56 -29.05 36.82
CA PRO A 308 8.10 -27.71 36.99
C PRO A 308 9.62 -27.67 36.85
N ALA A 309 10.12 -26.67 36.12
CA ALA A 309 11.55 -26.41 35.95
C ALA A 309 12.22 -25.96 37.27
N GLU A 310 13.43 -26.48 37.51
CA GLU A 310 14.33 -26.03 38.58
C GLU A 310 14.72 -24.55 38.45
N PRO A 311 15.04 -23.85 39.56
CA PRO A 311 15.43 -22.45 39.52
C PRO A 311 16.85 -22.29 38.95
N VAL A 312 16.97 -21.44 37.93
CA VAL A 312 18.22 -21.01 37.30
C VAL A 312 19.10 -20.25 38.32
N PRO A 313 20.41 -20.53 38.44
CA PRO A 313 21.28 -19.82 39.38
C PRO A 313 21.52 -18.38 38.91
N ALA A 314 21.67 -17.47 39.88
CA ALA A 314 21.90 -16.04 39.64
C ALA A 314 23.19 -15.78 38.85
N PRO A 315 23.21 -14.79 37.94
CA PRO A 315 24.39 -14.46 37.14
C PRO A 315 25.49 -13.84 38.00
N ALA A 316 26.74 -14.23 37.72
CA ALA A 316 27.94 -13.70 38.34
C ALA A 316 28.14 -12.19 38.07
N PRO A 317 28.97 -11.48 38.87
CA PRO A 317 29.19 -10.04 38.71
C PRO A 317 29.80 -9.74 37.35
N VAL A 318 29.18 -8.81 36.62
CA VAL A 318 29.66 -8.35 35.31
C VAL A 318 30.85 -7.42 35.53
N GLU A 319 32.04 -7.92 35.19
CA GLU A 319 33.27 -7.13 35.13
C GLU A 319 33.14 -6.00 34.11
N VAL A 320 33.65 -4.82 34.48
CA VAL A 320 33.68 -3.59 33.69
C VAL A 320 34.30 -3.85 32.31
N LEU A 321 33.70 -3.30 31.25
CA LEU A 321 34.16 -3.38 29.87
C LEU A 321 35.70 -3.18 29.81
N PRO A 322 36.51 -4.23 29.57
CA PRO A 322 37.95 -4.05 29.50
C PRO A 322 38.21 -3.31 28.19
N VAL A 323 38.81 -2.13 28.28
CA VAL A 323 39.28 -1.35 27.12
C VAL A 323 40.18 -2.23 26.22
N GLU A 324 40.82 -3.22 26.84
CA GLU A 324 41.61 -4.31 26.28
C GLU A 324 40.80 -5.18 25.31
N LEU A 325 39.54 -5.53 25.61
CA LEU A 325 38.67 -6.33 24.73
C LEU A 325 38.28 -5.54 23.47
N LEU A 326 38.02 -4.24 23.62
CA LEU A 326 37.72 -3.33 22.52
C LEU A 326 38.94 -3.17 21.59
N ARG A 327 40.15 -2.99 22.17
CA ARG A 327 41.41 -2.92 21.43
C ARG A 327 41.74 -4.22 20.69
N GLN A 328 41.51 -5.37 21.31
CA GLN A 328 41.83 -6.67 20.73
C GLN A 328 40.92 -7.02 19.54
N LYS A 329 39.62 -6.70 19.60
CA LYS A 329 38.66 -6.95 18.51
C LYS A 329 38.74 -5.91 17.38
N LEU A 330 39.07 -4.64 17.67
CA LEU A 330 39.29 -3.61 16.65
C LEU A 330 40.61 -3.79 15.86
N ALA A 331 41.47 -4.72 16.28
CA ALA A 331 42.67 -5.12 15.53
C ALA A 331 42.35 -6.02 14.31
N GLN A 332 41.11 -6.48 14.15
CA GLN A 332 40.64 -7.26 13.02
C GLN A 332 39.46 -6.54 12.33
N PRO A 333 39.25 -6.72 11.02
CA PRO A 333 38.10 -6.14 10.34
C PRO A 333 36.80 -6.74 10.89
N LEU A 334 35.93 -5.89 11.43
CA LEU A 334 34.61 -6.30 11.91
C LEU A 334 33.62 -6.40 10.75
N ASP A 335 32.62 -7.27 10.92
CA ASP A 335 31.45 -7.29 10.06
C ASP A 335 30.73 -5.93 10.05
N LYS A 336 30.17 -5.55 8.89
CA LYS A 336 29.55 -4.23 8.70
C LYS A 336 28.39 -3.99 9.67
N ASP A 337 27.57 -4.99 9.96
CA ASP A 337 26.42 -4.82 10.86
C ASP A 337 26.87 -4.65 12.30
N VAL A 338 27.93 -5.36 12.69
CA VAL A 338 28.57 -5.22 14.00
C VAL A 338 29.19 -3.84 14.16
N GLN A 339 29.87 -3.34 13.13
CA GLN A 339 30.47 -2.00 13.11
C GLN A 339 29.41 -0.90 13.24
N HIS A 340 28.30 -1.00 12.50
CA HIS A 340 27.20 -0.05 12.58
C HIS A 340 26.53 -0.06 13.97
N GLU A 341 26.28 -1.24 14.53
CA GLU A 341 25.61 -1.33 15.83
C GLU A 341 26.53 -0.91 16.99
N LEU A 342 27.83 -1.19 16.89
CA LEU A 342 28.85 -0.70 17.82
C LEU A 342 28.89 0.83 17.84
N ALA A 343 28.94 1.48 16.66
CA ALA A 343 28.92 2.94 16.57
C ALA A 343 27.66 3.53 17.21
N ARG A 344 26.49 2.94 16.93
CA ARG A 344 25.21 3.39 17.50
C ARG A 344 25.15 3.25 19.01
N LEU A 345 25.66 2.15 19.58
CA LEU A 345 25.69 1.96 21.03
C LEU A 345 26.65 2.94 21.72
N LEU A 346 27.83 3.20 21.15
CA LEU A 346 28.79 4.15 21.70
C LEU A 346 28.23 5.58 21.69
N THR A 347 27.61 6.01 20.58
CA THR A 347 26.93 7.31 20.51
C THR A 347 25.75 7.39 21.49
N LEU A 348 24.99 6.31 21.65
CA LEU A 348 23.89 6.28 22.59
C LEU A 348 24.38 6.34 24.04
N ARG A 349 25.50 5.69 24.35
CA ARG A 349 26.16 5.73 25.67
C ARG A 349 26.53 7.14 26.07
N GLU A 350 27.16 7.88 25.17
CA GLU A 350 27.56 9.28 25.38
C GLU A 350 26.35 10.17 25.66
N LYS A 351 25.28 10.01 24.88
CA LYS A 351 24.04 10.82 25.02
C LYS A 351 23.18 10.42 26.22
N ALA A 352 23.18 9.14 26.60
CA ALA A 352 22.38 8.63 27.71
C ALA A 352 23.01 8.91 29.08
N ALA A 353 24.35 8.98 29.16
CA ALA A 353 25.09 9.18 30.41
C ALA A 353 24.63 10.39 31.24
N PRO A 354 24.43 11.60 30.67
CA PRO A 354 24.00 12.75 31.45
C PRO A 354 22.49 12.75 31.79
N VAL A 355 21.67 11.88 31.19
CA VAL A 355 20.20 11.99 31.23
C VAL A 355 19.52 10.82 31.96
N LEU A 356 19.98 9.57 31.77
CA LEU A 356 19.26 8.35 32.21
C LEU A 356 19.90 7.63 33.40
N GLY A 357 21.03 8.12 33.92
CA GLY A 357 21.68 7.60 35.11
C GLY A 357 22.44 6.26 34.91
N PRO A 358 23.02 5.70 35.99
CA PRO A 358 24.01 4.62 35.91
C PRO A 358 23.48 3.29 35.36
N SER A 359 22.22 2.95 35.63
CA SER A 359 21.60 1.68 35.20
C SER A 359 21.43 1.59 33.68
N ALA A 360 21.18 2.72 33.01
CA ALA A 360 21.12 2.79 31.56
C ALA A 360 22.49 2.53 30.93
N ILE A 361 23.56 3.04 31.55
CA ILE A 361 24.93 2.82 31.12
C ILE A 361 25.36 1.36 31.32
N GLN A 362 25.01 0.75 32.44
CA GLN A 362 25.26 -0.68 32.68
C GLN A 362 24.57 -1.57 31.63
N SER A 363 23.34 -1.21 31.22
CA SER A 363 22.61 -1.95 30.18
C SER A 363 23.29 -1.81 28.80
N ILE A 364 23.78 -0.61 28.47
CA ILE A 364 24.56 -0.38 27.25
C ILE A 364 25.89 -1.14 27.29
N ASP A 365 26.57 -1.14 28.43
CA ASP A 365 27.83 -1.85 28.64
C ASP A 365 27.64 -3.37 28.50
N LEU A 366 26.53 -3.93 29.00
CA LEU A 366 26.14 -5.33 28.75
C LEU A 366 25.92 -5.61 27.27
N GLY A 367 25.29 -4.68 26.54
CA GLY A 367 25.12 -4.76 25.09
C GLY A 367 26.44 -4.70 24.32
N LEU A 368 27.38 -3.84 24.75
CA LEU A 368 28.73 -3.75 24.19
C LEU A 368 29.51 -5.04 24.44
N THR A 369 29.44 -5.60 25.65
CA THR A 369 30.04 -6.91 25.96
C THR A 369 29.45 -8.00 25.07
N ALA A 370 28.12 -8.11 24.97
CA ALA A 370 27.46 -9.13 24.14
C ALA A 370 27.72 -8.97 22.62
N LEU A 371 28.06 -7.74 22.18
CA LEU A 371 28.46 -7.48 20.80
C LEU A 371 29.91 -7.90 20.52
N LEU A 372 30.77 -7.88 21.55
CA LEU A 372 32.22 -8.08 21.44
C LEU A 372 32.72 -9.44 21.95
N SER A 373 31.95 -10.15 22.79
CA SER A 373 32.42 -11.29 23.58
C SER A 373 32.29 -12.69 22.95
N SER A 374 31.80 -12.85 21.71
CA SER A 374 31.49 -14.17 21.15
C SER A 374 31.97 -14.41 19.70
N GLU A 375 32.07 -15.70 19.32
CA GLU A 375 32.32 -16.17 17.94
C GLU A 375 31.15 -15.80 16.99
N GLN A 376 29.95 -15.56 17.53
CA GLN A 376 28.82 -14.96 16.82
C GLN A 376 28.16 -13.84 17.67
N PRO A 377 28.12 -12.59 17.19
CA PRO A 377 27.54 -11.46 17.91
C PRO A 377 26.01 -11.51 17.93
N ASN A 378 25.39 -11.35 19.11
CA ASN A 378 23.93 -11.37 19.25
C ASN A 378 23.31 -9.99 18.93
N LEU A 379 23.21 -9.68 17.64
CA LEU A 379 22.67 -8.40 17.15
C LEU A 379 21.22 -8.14 17.59
N ALA A 380 20.40 -9.17 17.76
CA ALA A 380 19.00 -9.01 18.18
C ALA A 380 18.90 -8.51 19.63
N PHE A 381 19.67 -9.10 20.54
CA PHE A 381 19.76 -8.67 21.94
C PHE A 381 20.31 -7.24 22.05
N VAL A 382 21.38 -6.94 21.33
CA VAL A 382 22.01 -5.62 21.29
C VAL A 382 21.04 -4.54 20.78
N ARG A 383 20.32 -4.81 19.69
CA ARG A 383 19.29 -3.90 19.14
C ARG A 383 18.15 -3.65 20.12
N SER A 384 17.76 -4.67 20.89
CA SER A 384 16.70 -4.55 21.90
C SER A 384 17.08 -3.59 23.04
N ILE A 385 18.32 -3.69 23.54
CA ILE A 385 18.88 -2.78 24.55
C ILE A 385 18.93 -1.36 23.98
N ARG A 386 19.48 -1.18 22.77
CA ARG A 386 19.58 0.13 22.13
C ARG A 386 18.22 0.82 22.00
N LEU A 387 17.20 0.10 21.53
CA LEU A 387 15.86 0.65 21.35
C LEU A 387 15.20 1.05 22.67
N ARG A 388 15.36 0.23 23.72
CA ARG A 388 14.85 0.55 25.07
C ARG A 388 15.46 1.83 25.62
N ILE A 389 16.78 1.93 25.56
CA ILE A 389 17.53 3.09 26.08
C ILE A 389 17.22 4.34 25.24
N ALA A 390 17.18 4.24 23.91
CA ALA A 390 16.83 5.35 23.04
C ALA A 390 15.41 5.86 23.28
N SER A 391 14.45 4.96 23.57
CA SER A 391 13.09 5.36 23.92
C SER A 391 13.04 6.08 25.26
N ALA A 392 13.71 5.55 26.29
CA ALA A 392 13.79 6.18 27.60
C ALA A 392 14.43 7.59 27.52
N LEU A 393 15.48 7.73 26.70
CA LEU A 393 16.18 9.00 26.50
C LEU A 393 15.26 10.05 25.86
N ALA A 394 14.50 9.63 24.85
CA ALA A 394 13.59 10.52 24.16
C ALA A 394 12.37 10.90 25.02
N ASP A 395 11.94 10.04 25.94
CA ASP A 395 10.86 10.36 26.88
C ASP A 395 11.29 11.44 27.90
N GLN A 396 12.57 11.52 28.25
CA GLN A 396 13.13 12.60 29.08
C GLN A 396 13.38 13.90 28.31
N LEU A 397 13.83 13.82 27.05
CA LEU A 397 14.16 14.99 26.23
C LEU A 397 12.92 15.71 25.66
N TYR A 398 11.79 15.01 25.51
CA TYR A 398 10.57 15.56 24.91
C TYR A 398 9.40 15.43 25.90
N PRO A 399 9.14 16.42 26.77
CA PRO A 399 8.23 16.30 27.93
C PRO A 399 6.75 16.10 27.57
N LEU A 400 6.35 16.39 26.33
CA LEU A 400 5.00 16.12 25.81
C LEU A 400 4.87 14.76 25.11
N ARG A 401 6.00 14.07 24.83
CA ARG A 401 6.02 12.73 24.25
C ARG A 401 5.28 11.66 25.08
N PRO A 402 5.19 11.70 26.43
CA PRO A 402 4.50 10.65 27.19
C PRO A 402 2.96 10.78 27.17
N LEU A 403 2.38 11.86 26.63
CA LEU A 403 0.92 11.99 26.51
C LEU A 403 0.36 10.89 25.57
N PRO A 404 -0.56 10.03 26.05
CA PRO A 404 -1.07 8.89 25.27
C PRO A 404 -1.75 9.31 23.97
N LEU A 405 -2.42 10.47 23.98
CA LEU A 405 -3.10 11.05 22.83
C LEU A 405 -2.13 11.41 21.70
N LEU A 406 -0.94 11.95 22.02
CA LEU A 406 0.08 12.32 21.03
C LEU A 406 0.83 11.11 20.44
N ARG A 407 0.75 9.94 21.09
CA ARG A 407 1.31 8.66 20.60
C ARG A 407 0.30 7.82 19.79
N SER A 408 -0.97 8.19 19.78
CA SER A 408 -2.01 7.38 19.15
C SER A 408 -1.85 7.31 17.64
N ASP A 409 -1.85 6.11 17.09
CA ASP A 409 -1.91 5.87 15.64
C ASP A 409 -3.35 5.92 15.10
N SER A 410 -4.35 6.21 15.94
CA SER A 410 -5.73 6.36 15.49
C SER A 410 -5.90 7.66 14.70
N PRO A 411 -6.34 7.58 13.42
CA PRO A 411 -6.64 8.78 12.63
C PRO A 411 -7.68 9.69 13.30
N ALA A 412 -8.67 9.11 13.98
CA ALA A 412 -9.70 9.86 14.71
C ALA A 412 -9.08 10.71 15.83
N ILE A 413 -8.14 10.16 16.60
CA ILE A 413 -7.45 10.90 17.66
C ILE A 413 -6.60 12.03 17.07
N GLN A 414 -5.94 11.80 15.94
CA GLN A 414 -5.16 12.83 15.25
C GLN A 414 -6.04 13.99 14.74
N VAL A 415 -7.24 13.70 14.25
CA VAL A 415 -8.22 14.72 13.86
C VAL A 415 -8.73 15.50 15.07
N VAL A 416 -9.01 14.83 16.19
CA VAL A 416 -9.38 15.49 17.46
C VAL A 416 -8.27 16.41 17.98
N LEU A 417 -7.00 16.02 17.84
CA LEU A 417 -5.87 16.88 18.16
C LEU A 417 -5.83 18.14 17.28
N GLY A 418 -6.11 18.00 15.98
CA GLY A 418 -6.25 19.14 15.07
C GLY A 418 -7.37 20.11 15.48
N LEU A 419 -8.52 19.58 15.87
CA LEU A 419 -9.64 20.38 16.40
C LEU A 419 -9.27 21.06 17.73
N GLY A 420 -8.56 20.36 18.62
CA GLY A 420 -8.06 20.92 19.88
C GLY A 420 -7.08 22.07 19.66
N LEU A 421 -6.18 21.96 18.68
CA LEU A 421 -5.27 23.04 18.31
C LEU A 421 -6.03 24.26 17.78
N LEU A 422 -7.04 24.05 16.94
CA LEU A 422 -7.90 25.12 16.46
C LEU A 422 -8.61 25.83 17.62
N MET A 423 -9.15 25.08 18.58
CA MET A 423 -9.77 25.65 19.77
C MET A 423 -8.79 26.48 20.61
N LEU A 424 -7.54 26.04 20.75
CA LEU A 424 -6.51 26.80 21.47
C LEU A 424 -6.21 28.14 20.78
N VAL A 425 -6.02 28.13 19.47
CA VAL A 425 -5.80 29.36 18.67
C VAL A 425 -7.01 30.29 18.78
N SER A 426 -8.21 29.73 18.67
CA SER A 426 -9.47 30.48 18.75
C SER A 426 -9.66 31.12 20.12
N ASN A 427 -9.30 30.40 21.19
CA ASN A 427 -9.36 30.91 22.55
C ASN A 427 -8.38 32.08 22.76
N GLY A 428 -7.20 32.04 22.14
CA GLY A 428 -6.25 33.16 22.12
C GLY A 428 -6.79 34.40 21.41
N MET A 429 -7.75 34.25 20.51
CA MET A 429 -8.41 35.36 19.79
C MET A 429 -9.66 35.90 20.50
N THR A 430 -10.09 35.30 21.62
CA THR A 430 -11.36 35.64 22.29
C THR A 430 -11.45 37.12 22.69
N ALA A 431 -10.37 37.70 23.21
CA ALA A 431 -10.34 39.10 23.60
C ALA A 431 -10.53 40.05 22.40
N PHE A 432 -9.91 39.72 21.26
CA PHE A 432 -10.06 40.46 20.01
C PHE A 432 -11.47 40.31 19.42
N ILE A 433 -12.02 39.09 19.41
CA ILE A 433 -13.39 38.84 18.96
C ILE A 433 -14.38 39.62 19.84
N HIS A 434 -14.18 39.62 21.16
CA HIS A 434 -15.02 40.36 22.08
C HIS A 434 -14.96 41.87 21.83
N SER A 435 -13.77 42.46 21.65
CA SER A 435 -13.63 43.89 21.37
C SER A 435 -14.28 44.31 20.06
N VAL A 436 -14.25 43.45 19.03
CA VAL A 436 -14.88 43.70 17.74
C VAL A 436 -16.40 43.54 17.81
N LEU A 437 -16.91 42.60 18.61
CA LEU A 437 -18.35 42.38 18.77
C LEU A 437 -19.05 43.47 19.60
N THR A 438 -18.32 44.18 20.46
CA THR A 438 -18.88 45.26 21.29
C THR A 438 -19.08 46.58 20.54
N ASP A 439 -18.43 46.77 19.39
CA ASP A 439 -18.57 47.98 18.58
C ASP A 439 -19.51 47.73 17.40
N GLU A 440 -20.76 48.19 17.53
CA GLU A 440 -21.80 48.03 16.50
C GLU A 440 -21.52 48.80 15.20
N SER A 441 -20.57 49.74 15.20
CA SER A 441 -20.23 50.56 14.03
C SER A 441 -19.17 49.92 13.13
N THR A 442 -18.53 48.83 13.57
CA THR A 442 -17.41 48.23 12.85
C THR A 442 -17.87 47.51 11.59
N GLN A 443 -17.39 47.97 10.43
CA GLN A 443 -17.66 47.37 9.12
C GLN A 443 -16.38 46.86 8.45
N LEU A 444 -16.51 45.77 7.70
CA LEU A 444 -15.47 45.23 6.84
C LEU A 444 -16.07 44.88 5.48
N PHE A 445 -15.46 45.36 4.40
CA PHE A 445 -15.98 45.23 3.02
C PHE A 445 -17.43 45.73 2.84
N GLY A 446 -17.84 46.72 3.63
CA GLY A 446 -19.21 47.26 3.61
C GLY A 446 -20.26 46.40 4.33
N PHE A 447 -19.84 45.35 5.03
CA PHE A 447 -20.72 44.51 5.85
C PHE A 447 -20.44 44.70 7.35
N PRO A 448 -21.47 44.63 8.21
CA PRO A 448 -21.27 44.60 9.66
C PRO A 448 -20.40 43.40 10.04
N VAL A 449 -19.33 43.64 10.79
CA VAL A 449 -18.38 42.56 11.17
C VAL A 449 -19.06 41.48 12.01
N ARG A 450 -20.05 41.85 12.83
CA ARG A 450 -20.89 40.90 13.57
C ARG A 450 -21.58 39.88 12.65
N THR A 451 -22.08 40.31 11.50
CA THR A 451 -22.72 39.43 10.53
C THR A 451 -21.71 38.49 9.89
N LEU A 452 -20.54 39.00 9.49
CA LEU A 452 -19.45 38.19 8.91
C LEU A 452 -18.94 37.13 9.91
N LEU A 453 -18.79 37.51 11.19
CA LEU A 453 -18.42 36.58 12.25
C LEU A 453 -19.47 35.50 12.47
N LEU A 454 -20.75 35.87 12.47
CA LEU A 454 -21.86 34.93 12.67
C LEU A 454 -21.94 33.90 11.53
N VAL A 455 -21.92 34.34 10.28
CA VAL A 455 -21.99 33.42 9.13
C VAL A 455 -20.73 32.57 9.01
N GLY A 456 -19.56 33.15 9.29
CA GLY A 456 -18.29 32.43 9.35
C GLY A 456 -18.30 31.35 10.44
N LEU A 457 -18.82 31.66 11.63
CA LEU A 457 -18.96 30.68 12.72
C LEU A 457 -19.90 29.54 12.33
N CYS A 458 -21.03 29.84 11.68
CA CYS A 458 -21.93 28.81 11.16
C CYS A 458 -21.22 27.89 10.15
N GLY A 459 -20.43 28.45 9.24
CA GLY A 459 -19.61 27.67 8.30
C GLY A 459 -18.56 26.79 8.99
N ALA A 460 -17.86 27.33 9.99
CA ALA A 460 -16.89 26.58 10.78
C ALA A 460 -17.57 25.41 11.53
N MET A 461 -18.71 25.65 12.16
CA MET A 461 -19.50 24.63 12.84
C MET A 461 -19.97 23.53 11.88
N GLY A 462 -20.43 23.90 10.67
CA GLY A 462 -20.75 22.93 9.62
C GLY A 462 -19.56 22.02 9.32
N GLY A 463 -18.36 22.59 9.19
CA GLY A 463 -17.12 21.84 8.98
C GLY A 463 -16.78 20.87 10.12
N VAL A 464 -17.00 21.28 11.37
CA VAL A 464 -16.83 20.41 12.56
C VAL A 464 -17.84 19.27 12.55
N VAL A 465 -19.13 19.54 12.33
CA VAL A 465 -20.18 18.52 12.30
C VAL A 465 -19.94 17.53 11.16
N SER A 466 -19.44 18.01 10.01
CA SER A 466 -19.02 17.18 8.87
C SER A 466 -17.95 16.16 9.25
N ILE A 467 -16.97 16.56 10.07
CA ILE A 467 -15.93 15.66 10.60
C ILE A 467 -16.54 14.65 11.58
N LEU A 468 -17.36 15.11 12.52
CA LEU A 468 -17.94 14.26 13.57
C LEU A 468 -18.83 13.15 12.97
N MET A 469 -19.59 13.46 11.93
CA MET A 469 -20.40 12.46 11.23
C MET A 469 -19.60 11.43 10.45
N ARG A 470 -18.34 11.72 10.13
CA ARG A 470 -17.43 10.82 9.39
C ARG A 470 -16.38 10.18 10.30
N LEU A 471 -16.49 10.35 11.62
CA LEU A 471 -15.47 9.90 12.56
C LEU A 471 -15.24 8.38 12.50
N SER A 472 -16.32 7.60 12.34
CA SER A 472 -16.25 6.14 12.17
C SER A 472 -15.65 5.69 10.83
N GLU A 473 -15.71 6.54 9.80
CA GLU A 473 -15.05 6.28 8.51
C GLU A 473 -13.56 6.62 8.56
N LEU A 474 -13.20 7.68 9.30
CA LEU A 474 -11.81 8.08 9.51
C LEU A 474 -11.01 6.99 10.24
N GLU A 475 -11.65 6.22 11.13
CA GLU A 475 -11.01 5.06 11.79
C GLU A 475 -10.58 3.95 10.82
N LYS A 476 -11.20 3.87 9.63
CA LYS A 476 -10.87 2.87 8.60
C LYS A 476 -9.63 3.24 7.81
N LEU A 477 -9.15 4.49 7.89
CA LEU A 477 -7.97 5.00 7.18
C LEU A 477 -6.65 4.66 7.90
N ARG A 478 -6.46 3.41 8.31
CA ARG A 478 -5.19 2.95 8.91
C ARG A 478 -4.07 3.05 7.88
N GLY A 479 -3.13 3.98 8.10
CA GLY A 479 -1.98 4.22 7.21
C GLY A 479 -1.85 5.65 6.67
N ALA A 480 -2.84 6.52 6.92
CA ALA A 480 -2.71 7.93 6.60
C ALA A 480 -1.64 8.61 7.49
N SER A 481 -0.93 9.60 6.93
CA SER A 481 0.11 10.30 7.68
C SER A 481 -0.51 11.05 8.88
N ARG A 482 0.15 10.95 10.06
CA ARG A 482 -0.34 11.60 11.30
C ARG A 482 -0.55 13.10 11.09
N THR A 483 0.39 13.76 10.42
CA THR A 483 0.33 15.19 10.10
C THR A 483 -0.87 15.54 9.23
N SER A 484 -1.18 14.75 8.19
CA SER A 484 -2.34 15.00 7.32
C SER A 484 -3.66 14.98 8.10
N MET A 485 -3.79 14.09 9.08
CA MET A 485 -5.01 13.97 9.89
C MET A 485 -5.16 15.11 10.90
N VAL A 486 -4.07 15.56 11.52
CA VAL A 486 -4.09 16.78 12.34
C VAL A 486 -4.46 18.00 11.50
N MET A 487 -3.86 18.14 10.31
CA MET A 487 -4.17 19.23 9.38
C MET A 487 -5.62 19.19 8.92
N LEU A 488 -6.20 18.00 8.70
CA LEU A 488 -7.61 17.84 8.38
C LEU A 488 -8.50 18.39 9.49
N GLY A 489 -8.25 18.01 10.75
CA GLY A 489 -9.01 18.51 11.90
C GLY A 489 -8.92 20.03 12.06
N PHE A 490 -7.73 20.61 11.84
CA PHE A 490 -7.50 22.04 11.97
C PHE A 490 -8.11 22.86 10.83
N PHE A 491 -7.83 22.51 9.57
CA PHE A 491 -8.18 23.34 8.42
C PHE A 491 -9.61 23.14 7.94
N LYS A 492 -10.25 22.01 8.22
CA LYS A 492 -11.59 21.74 7.72
C LYS A 492 -12.64 22.74 8.23
N PRO A 493 -12.70 23.11 9.52
CA PRO A 493 -13.56 24.21 9.98
C PRO A 493 -13.16 25.57 9.40
N VAL A 494 -11.85 25.82 9.23
CA VAL A 494 -11.34 27.08 8.65
C VAL A 494 -11.80 27.24 7.19
N ILE A 495 -11.74 26.18 6.39
CA ILE A 495 -12.26 26.16 5.02
C ILE A 495 -13.78 26.43 5.03
N GLY A 496 -14.51 25.82 5.97
CA GLY A 496 -15.95 26.07 6.14
C GLY A 496 -16.27 27.54 6.44
N LEU A 497 -15.48 28.18 7.30
CA LEU A 497 -15.60 29.61 7.63
C LEU A 497 -15.45 30.51 6.40
N TYR A 498 -14.37 30.35 5.63
CA TYR A 498 -14.13 31.17 4.45
C TYR A 498 -15.15 30.89 3.33
N SER A 499 -15.55 29.63 3.16
CA SER A 499 -16.57 29.24 2.18
C SER A 499 -17.93 29.86 2.51
N ALA A 500 -18.29 29.93 3.81
CA ALA A 500 -19.49 30.59 4.27
C ALA A 500 -19.47 32.11 4.02
N ILE A 501 -18.36 32.78 4.34
CA ILE A 501 -18.21 34.22 4.06
C ILE A 501 -18.34 34.51 2.57
N PHE A 502 -17.71 33.69 1.72
CA PHE A 502 -17.84 33.81 0.27
C PHE A 502 -19.27 33.57 -0.20
N CYS A 503 -19.93 32.51 0.27
CA CYS A 503 -21.34 32.25 -0.04
C CYS A 503 -22.26 33.39 0.39
N PHE A 504 -22.01 34.00 1.55
CA PHE A 504 -22.75 35.17 2.01
C PHE A 504 -22.58 36.37 1.05
N ALA A 505 -21.36 36.64 0.60
CA ALA A 505 -21.11 37.67 -0.39
C ALA A 505 -21.84 37.39 -1.72
N LEU A 506 -21.87 36.14 -2.17
CA LEU A 506 -22.61 35.73 -3.36
C LEU A 506 -24.12 35.95 -3.23
N MET A 507 -24.70 35.61 -2.07
CA MET A 507 -26.12 35.87 -1.79
C MET A 507 -26.42 37.38 -1.80
N LYS A 508 -25.57 38.19 -1.17
CA LYS A 508 -25.75 39.65 -1.15
C LYS A 508 -25.52 40.33 -2.50
N SER A 509 -24.70 39.73 -3.37
CA SER A 509 -24.49 40.21 -4.74
C SER A 509 -25.69 39.94 -5.67
N GLY A 510 -26.62 39.07 -5.27
CA GLY A 510 -27.72 38.62 -6.12
C GLY A 510 -27.33 37.58 -7.19
N LEU A 511 -26.06 37.21 -7.29
CA LEU A 511 -25.58 36.15 -8.19
C LEU A 511 -26.13 34.77 -7.82
N LEU A 512 -26.56 34.60 -6.58
CA LEU A 512 -27.20 33.39 -6.11
C LEU A 512 -28.70 33.68 -5.85
N PRO A 513 -29.64 33.10 -6.61
CA PRO A 513 -31.06 33.44 -6.56
C PRO A 513 -31.76 32.78 -5.35
N ILE A 514 -31.22 32.96 -4.15
CA ILE A 514 -31.79 32.47 -2.89
C ILE A 514 -32.38 33.68 -2.17
N GLN A 515 -33.72 33.78 -2.20
CA GLN A 515 -34.44 34.87 -1.54
C GLN A 515 -35.07 34.38 -0.23
N PRO A 516 -35.04 35.20 0.83
CA PRO A 516 -35.73 34.86 2.06
C PRO A 516 -37.24 34.92 1.90
N PRO A 517 -38.00 34.01 2.53
CA PRO A 517 -39.46 34.03 2.50
C PRO A 517 -40.04 35.33 3.07
N LYS A 518 -39.35 35.91 4.06
CA LYS A 518 -39.69 37.19 4.70
C LYS A 518 -38.41 37.96 5.09
N PRO A 519 -38.41 39.30 5.08
CA PRO A 519 -37.25 40.11 5.47
C PRO A 519 -36.74 39.80 6.89
N GLU A 520 -37.65 39.58 7.85
CA GLU A 520 -37.33 39.20 9.23
C GLU A 520 -36.62 37.83 9.36
N THR A 521 -36.69 36.98 8.34
CA THR A 521 -36.07 35.65 8.34
C THR A 521 -34.71 35.60 7.62
N GLU A 522 -34.29 36.71 7.03
CA GLU A 522 -33.11 36.81 6.17
C GLU A 522 -31.84 36.31 6.89
N GLN A 523 -31.63 36.73 8.13
CA GLN A 523 -30.44 36.33 8.91
C GLN A 523 -30.41 34.83 9.21
N TYR A 524 -31.57 34.22 9.51
CA TYR A 524 -31.66 32.78 9.77
C TYR A 524 -31.37 31.97 8.51
N LEU A 525 -31.83 32.47 7.34
CA LEU A 525 -31.51 31.84 6.06
C LEU A 525 -30.01 31.87 5.78
N TYR A 526 -29.34 33.01 6.01
CA TYR A 526 -27.89 33.09 5.83
C TYR A 526 -27.14 32.15 6.74
N MET A 527 -27.52 32.05 8.02
CA MET A 527 -26.92 31.10 8.95
C MET A 527 -27.11 29.64 8.49
N ALA A 528 -28.32 29.28 8.06
CA ALA A 528 -28.62 27.92 7.60
C ALA A 528 -27.83 27.55 6.34
N VAL A 529 -27.81 28.42 5.33
CA VAL A 529 -27.06 28.19 4.07
C VAL A 529 -25.56 28.13 4.35
N CYS A 530 -25.03 29.05 5.14
CA CYS A 530 -23.60 29.08 5.47
C CYS A 530 -23.16 27.85 6.27
N PHE A 531 -24.01 27.37 7.20
CA PHE A 531 -23.77 26.10 7.88
C PHE A 531 -23.73 24.93 6.89
N LEU A 532 -24.70 24.85 5.97
CA LEU A 532 -24.76 23.77 4.97
C LEU A 532 -23.57 23.78 4.02
N VAL A 533 -23.09 24.96 3.61
CA VAL A 533 -21.89 25.15 2.79
C VAL A 533 -20.64 24.67 3.55
N GLY A 534 -20.52 25.01 4.83
CA GLY A 534 -19.43 24.49 5.66
C GLY A 534 -19.51 22.98 5.91
N PHE A 535 -20.72 22.44 5.99
CA PHE A 535 -21.00 21.03 6.23
C PHE A 535 -20.73 20.14 5.00
N SER A 536 -21.09 20.60 3.81
CA SER A 536 -21.03 19.84 2.57
C SER A 536 -20.14 20.50 1.53
N GLU A 537 -18.95 19.94 1.32
CA GLU A 537 -18.05 20.36 0.24
C GLU A 537 -18.68 20.24 -1.14
N ARG A 538 -19.51 19.20 -1.35
CA ARG A 538 -20.20 19.00 -2.61
C ARG A 538 -21.18 20.13 -2.88
N LEU A 539 -22.00 20.48 -1.88
CA LEU A 539 -22.96 21.57 -2.00
C LEU A 539 -22.24 22.91 -2.26
N ALA A 540 -21.16 23.18 -1.53
CA ALA A 540 -20.35 24.38 -1.75
C ALA A 540 -19.83 24.47 -3.19
N LYS A 541 -19.24 23.37 -3.70
CA LYS A 541 -18.74 23.30 -5.08
C LYS A 541 -19.85 23.47 -6.12
N ASP A 542 -20.97 22.78 -5.95
CA ASP A 542 -22.11 22.87 -6.85
C ASP A 542 -22.69 24.29 -6.91
N MET A 543 -22.73 24.99 -5.76
CA MET A 543 -23.16 26.39 -5.69
C MET A 543 -22.19 27.34 -6.38
N PHE A 544 -20.87 27.14 -6.20
CA PHE A 544 -19.87 27.98 -6.85
C PHE A 544 -19.80 27.76 -8.36
N ALA A 545 -19.93 26.51 -8.81
CA ALA A 545 -19.98 26.18 -10.24
C ALA A 545 -21.18 26.84 -10.93
N ARG A 546 -22.37 26.85 -10.32
CA ARG A 546 -23.55 27.54 -10.87
C ARG A 546 -23.35 29.05 -11.01
N VAL A 547 -22.61 29.66 -10.09
CA VAL A 547 -22.26 31.08 -10.19
C VAL A 547 -21.24 31.33 -11.30
N GLU A 548 -20.25 30.46 -11.46
CA GLU A 548 -19.28 30.51 -12.55
C GLU A 548 -19.96 30.39 -13.93
N GLU A 549 -20.88 29.45 -14.08
CA GLU A 549 -21.72 29.30 -15.28
C GLU A 549 -22.57 30.57 -15.54
N GLY A 550 -23.19 31.13 -14.50
CA GLY A 550 -23.97 32.36 -14.59
C GLY A 550 -23.14 33.57 -15.02
N LEU A 551 -21.91 33.71 -14.50
CA LEU A 551 -20.99 34.79 -14.88
C LEU A 551 -20.46 34.62 -16.31
N ALA A 552 -20.19 33.39 -16.74
CA ALA A 552 -19.78 33.08 -18.12
C ALA A 552 -20.89 33.41 -19.14
N ALA A 553 -22.15 33.26 -18.76
CA ALA A 553 -23.29 33.65 -19.58
C ALA A 553 -23.46 35.17 -19.72
N VAL A 554 -23.10 35.94 -18.68
CA VAL A 554 -23.15 37.41 -18.68
C VAL A 554 -21.97 38.04 -19.44
N GLY A 555 -20.81 37.37 -19.49
CA GLY A 555 -19.62 37.85 -20.21
C GLY A 555 -19.61 37.65 -21.73
N ASN A 556 -20.57 36.89 -22.26
CA ASN A 556 -20.71 36.56 -23.69
C ASN A 556 -21.88 37.28 -24.39
N GLY A 557 -22.57 38.19 -23.70
CA GLY A 557 -23.61 39.07 -24.26
C GLY A 557 -23.20 40.52 -24.12
#